data_AF-A0A351JML8-F1
#
_entry.id   AF-A0A351JML8-F1
#
_cell.length_a   1.000
_cell.length_b   1.000
_cell.length_c   1.000
_cell.angle_alpha   90.00
_cell.angle_beta   90.00
_cell.angle_gamma   90.00
#
_symmetry.space_group_name_H-M   'P 1'
#
loop_
_entity.id
_entity.type
_entity.pdbx_description
1 polymer ?
#
loop_
_entity_poly.entity_id
_entity_poly.type
_entity_poly.pdbx_seq_one_letter_code
_entity_poly.pdbx_strand_id
1 'polypeptide(L)' 'MSHRLLEELFAGVTDKVTRNERVQQAVRVHRYTLREVGEGVGLLYSTISMIAKPVDEKERKSQE' A
#
# COMPACT_ATOMS: atom_id res chain seq x y z
N MET A 1 -6.00 -13.97 -14.96
CA MET A 1 -7.26 -13.40 -14.42
C MET A 1 -7.01 -12.93 -12.98
N SER A 2 -6.30 -11.81 -12.78
CA SER A 2 -5.98 -11.33 -11.41
C SER A 2 -5.97 -9.80 -11.24
N HIS A 3 -6.23 -9.01 -12.29
CA HIS A 3 -6.19 -7.54 -12.18
C HIS A 3 -7.46 -6.94 -11.55
N ARG A 4 -8.64 -7.58 -11.73
CA ARG A 4 -9.93 -7.03 -11.27
C ARG A 4 -10.05 -6.85 -9.76
N LEU A 5 -9.45 -7.75 -8.98
CA LEU A 5 -9.58 -7.72 -7.52
C LEU A 5 -8.86 -6.52 -6.91
N LEU A 6 -7.72 -6.10 -7.49
CA LEU A 6 -6.97 -4.95 -6.98
C LEU A 6 -7.69 -3.65 -7.28
N GLU A 7 -8.15 -3.46 -8.52
CA GLU A 7 -8.90 -2.26 -8.88
C GLU A 7 -10.15 -2.12 -8.01
N GLU A 8 -10.87 -3.21 -7.71
CA GLU A 8 -12.02 -3.20 -6.80
C GLU A 8 -11.62 -2.93 -5.34
N LEU A 9 -10.50 -3.48 -4.87
CA LEU A 9 -9.97 -3.22 -3.52
C LEU A 9 -9.57 -1.76 -3.32
N PHE A 10 -9.22 -1.04 -4.38
CA PHE A 10 -8.84 0.38 -4.31
C PHE A 10 -9.89 1.32 -4.92
N ALA A 11 -10.96 0.79 -5.49
CA ALA A 11 -12.07 1.56 -6.03
C ALA A 11 -12.71 2.41 -4.93
N GLY A 12 -12.82 3.71 -5.17
CA GLY A 12 -13.41 4.68 -4.24
C GLY A 12 -12.50 5.15 -3.10
N VAL A 13 -11.22 4.80 -3.10
CA VAL A 13 -10.27 5.33 -2.12
C VAL A 13 -9.71 6.67 -2.58
N THR A 14 -10.25 7.76 -2.07
CA THR A 14 -9.74 9.12 -2.28
C THR A 14 -8.73 9.56 -1.23
N ASP A 15 -8.81 8.98 -0.02
CA ASP A 15 -7.97 9.39 1.10
C ASP A 15 -6.61 8.69 1.11
N LYS A 16 -5.55 9.49 1.26
CA LYS A 16 -4.17 9.00 1.36
C LYS A 16 -3.99 8.03 2.54
N VAL A 17 -4.69 8.27 3.66
CA VAL A 17 -4.61 7.42 4.85
C VAL A 17 -5.21 6.04 4.55
N THR A 18 -6.45 6.00 4.07
CA THR A 18 -7.15 4.76 3.72
C THR A 18 -6.44 3.99 2.61
N ARG A 19 -5.86 4.68 1.63
CA ARG A 19 -5.04 4.04 0.58
C ARG A 19 -3.83 3.35 1.17
N ASN A 20 -3.17 3.99 2.13
CA ASN A 20 -1.99 3.42 2.76
C ASN A 20 -2.31 2.17 3.58
N GLU A 21 -3.42 2.20 4.33
CA GLU A 21 -3.92 1.05 5.08
C GLU A 21 -4.29 -0.11 4.15
N ARG A 22 -4.98 0.16 3.03
CA ARG A 22 -5.31 -0.88 2.04
C ARG A 22 -4.09 -1.47 1.35
N VAL A 23 -3.05 -0.67 1.07
CA VAL A 23 -1.77 -1.20 0.56
C VAL A 23 -1.14 -2.14 1.59
N GLN A 24 -1.11 -1.77 2.87
CA GLN A 24 -0.59 -2.64 3.92
C GLN A 24 -1.42 -3.93 4.06
N GLN A 25 -2.74 -3.84 3.96
CA GLN A 25 -3.64 -4.98 4.01
C GLN A 25 -3.47 -5.90 2.80
N ALA A 26 -3.34 -5.35 1.59
CA ALA A 26 -3.10 -6.12 0.36
C ALA A 26 -1.80 -6.93 0.45
N VAL A 27 -0.74 -6.33 0.97
CA VAL A 27 0.57 -7.00 1.13
C VAL A 27 0.55 -8.01 2.28
N ARG A 28 -0.07 -7.68 3.42
CA ARG A 28 -0.04 -8.54 4.62
C ARG A 28 -1.08 -9.66 4.60
N VAL A 29 -2.31 -9.36 4.20
CA VAL A 29 -3.45 -10.30 4.24
C VAL A 29 -3.52 -11.11 2.95
N HIS A 30 -3.44 -10.43 1.81
CA HIS A 30 -3.61 -11.08 0.50
C HIS A 30 -2.29 -11.53 -0.12
N ARG A 31 -1.15 -11.26 0.55
CA ARG A 31 0.22 -11.61 0.10
C ARG A 31 0.55 -11.11 -1.30
N TYR A 32 -0.08 -10.02 -1.73
CA TYR A 32 0.28 -9.38 -3.00
C TYR A 32 1.69 -8.80 -2.92
N THR A 33 2.42 -8.90 -4.03
CA THR A 33 3.72 -8.26 -4.15
C THR A 33 3.55 -6.75 -4.26
N LEU A 34 4.55 -5.99 -3.80
CA LEU A 34 4.56 -4.52 -3.93
C LEU A 34 4.41 -4.07 -5.38
N ARG A 35 4.90 -4.89 -6.33
CA ARG A 35 4.77 -4.65 -7.76
C ARG A 35 3.33 -4.78 -8.22
N GLU A 36 2.66 -5.87 -7.87
CA GLU A 36 1.23 -6.07 -8.23
C GLU A 36 0.36 -4.97 -7.63
N VAL A 37 0.60 -4.60 -6.36
CA VAL A 37 -0.10 -3.48 -5.71
C VAL A 37 0.18 -2.15 -6.41
N GLY A 38 1.42 -1.89 -6.82
CA GLY A 38 1.74 -0.68 -7.59
C GLY A 38 1.06 -0.64 -8.95
N GLU A 39 1.06 -1.75 -9.68
CA GLU A 39 0.40 -1.89 -10.98
C GLU A 39 -1.13 -1.70 -10.87
N GLY A 40 -1.77 -2.26 -9.84
CA GLY A 40 -3.23 -2.13 -9.66
C GLY A 40 -3.72 -0.81 -9.06
N VAL A 41 -2.87 -0.07 -8.34
CA VAL A 41 -3.22 1.27 -7.80
C VAL A 41 -2.69 2.40 -8.70
N GLY A 42 -1.90 2.08 -9.72
CA GLY A 42 -1.24 3.07 -10.58
C GLY A 42 -0.17 3.88 -9.83
N LEU A 43 0.46 3.30 -8.81
CA LEU A 43 1.49 3.95 -8.02
C LEU A 43 2.87 3.36 -8.30
N LEU A 44 3.88 4.23 -8.27
CA LEU A 44 5.27 3.81 -8.39
C LEU A 44 5.64 2.87 -7.24
N TYR A 45 6.47 1.87 -7.56
CA TYR A 45 7.02 0.92 -6.60
C TYR A 45 7.64 1.61 -5.37
N SER A 46 8.36 2.73 -5.56
CA SER A 46 8.94 3.52 -4.46
C SER A 46 7.89 4.02 -3.48
N THR A 47 6.72 4.43 -3.97
CA THR A 47 5.61 4.90 -3.14
C THR A 47 4.98 3.75 -2.37
N ILE A 48 4.73 2.62 -3.04
CA ILE A 48 4.16 1.43 -2.41
C ILE A 48 5.11 0.86 -1.34
N SER A 49 6.42 0.81 -1.62
CA SER A 49 7.42 0.37 -0.66
C SER A 49 7.44 1.23 0.61
N MET A 50 7.37 2.57 0.47
CA MET A 50 7.29 3.47 1.62
C MET A 50 6.01 3.29 2.43
N ILE A 51 4.89 2.95 1.79
CA ILE A 51 3.59 2.74 2.44
C ILE A 51 3.54 1.39 3.15
N ALA A 52 4.04 0.34 2.50
CA ALA A 52 4.03 -1.02 3.01
C ALA A 52 5.05 -1.23 4.13
N LYS A 53 6.07 -0.37 4.23
CA LYS A 53 6.97 -0.34 5.38
C LYS A 53 6.15 -0.13 6.65
N PRO A 54 6.35 -0.97 7.70
CA PRO A 54 5.72 -0.73 8.98
C PRO A 54 6.11 0.66 9.47
N VAL A 55 5.14 1.38 10.03
CA VAL A 55 5.28 2.74 10.55
C VAL A 55 6.19 2.80 11.80
N ASP A 56 6.89 1.71 12.13
CA ASP A 56 7.92 1.62 13.18
C ASP A 56 9.09 2.62 13.00
N GLU A 57 9.18 3.27 11.83
CA GLU A 57 10.20 4.29 11.56
C GLU A 57 9.72 5.73 11.83
N LYS A 58 8.43 5.96 12.14
CA LYS A 58 7.94 7.30 12.55
C LYS A 58 8.11 7.60 14.04
N GLU A 59 8.38 6.60 14.88
CA GLU A 59 8.63 6.78 16.31
C GLU A 59 10.14 6.96 16.66
N ARG A 60 11.05 6.95 15.68
CA ARG A 60 12.51 7.08 15.92
C ARG A 60 13.16 8.40 15.48
N LYS A 61 12.37 9.45 15.23
CA LYS A 61 12.91 10.81 14.98
C LYS A 61 12.29 11.88 15.89
N SER A 62 12.18 11.58 17.19
CA SER A 62 11.90 12.60 18.22
C SER A 62 12.78 12.45 19.47
N GLN A 63 13.91 11.75 19.36
CA GLN A 63 14.98 11.78 20.36
C GLN A 63 16.33 11.88 19.63
N GLU A 64 16.67 13.08 19.16
CA GLU A 64 18.04 13.57 19.02
C GLU A 64 18.05 15.08 19.28
#